data_AF-A0A9D8Z931-F1
#
_entry.id   AF-A0A9D8Z931-F1
#
_cell.length_a   1.000
_cell.length_b   1.000
_cell.length_c   1.000
_cell.angle_alpha   90.00
_cell.angle_beta   90.00
_cell.angle_gamma   90.00
#
_symmetry.space_group_name_H-M   'P 1'
#
loop_
_entity.id
_entity.type
_entity.pdbx_description
1 polymer ?
#
loop_
_entity_poly.entity_id
_entity_poly.type
_entity_poly.pdbx_seq_one_letter_code
_entity_poly.pdbx_strand_id
1 'polypeptide(L)'
;MKRIILSSILTVIMAAPALAQAPDGLPMNAAEGDCFARIVTPDAVETVTERVIDTKASFEIREIPAQYETVQEQVLVREGTTVYKSVPAVYKTVPEKIEIEPGLTKTVMKQVLVEPAKIFEEQIEPQYQTVKVQRLVAPARQERIEIPATYKIVDRRIAKGGTEEWVPILCESNASPQKISEIQTALNAAGHSLIVDGKFGPQTFAAMKAYQLEQGLLVGVLTLSTVKHLGVTPS
;
A
#
# COMPACT_ATOMS: atom_id res chain seq x y z
N MET A 1 -43.16 1.39 -72.22
CA MET A 1 -43.44 2.84 -72.19
C MET A 1 -42.63 3.42 -71.03
N LYS A 2 -41.49 4.09 -71.30
CA LYS A 2 -41.30 5.56 -71.24
C LYS A 2 -41.56 6.10 -69.81
N ARG A 3 -40.64 6.76 -69.09
CA ARG A 3 -39.57 7.70 -69.50
C ARG A 3 -38.46 7.79 -68.43
N ILE A 4 -37.23 7.88 -68.92
CA ILE A 4 -36.03 8.29 -68.19
C ILE A 4 -36.02 9.83 -68.15
N ILE A 5 -35.80 10.45 -66.99
CA ILE A 5 -35.58 11.90 -66.87
C ILE A 5 -34.17 12.09 -66.29
N LEU A 6 -33.23 12.47 -67.15
CA LEU A 6 -31.93 13.02 -66.76
C LEU A 6 -32.15 14.42 -66.17
N SER A 7 -31.75 14.62 -64.91
CA SER A 7 -31.60 15.95 -64.31
C SER A 7 -30.11 16.21 -64.10
N SER A 8 -29.54 16.99 -65.00
CA SER A 8 -28.20 17.57 -64.92
C SER A 8 -28.11 18.52 -63.72
N ILE A 9 -27.40 18.10 -62.66
CA ILE A 9 -27.04 18.96 -61.54
C ILE A 9 -25.68 19.60 -61.87
N LEU A 10 -25.73 20.85 -62.32
CA LEU A 10 -24.57 21.73 -62.48
C LEU A 10 -24.08 22.12 -61.07
N THR A 11 -22.93 21.57 -60.68
CA THR A 11 -22.26 21.90 -59.41
C THR A 11 -21.50 23.22 -59.59
N VAL A 12 -22.05 24.30 -59.03
CA VAL A 12 -21.32 25.57 -58.86
C VAL A 12 -20.35 25.40 -57.70
N ILE A 13 -19.05 25.34 -57.99
CA ILE A 13 -17.99 25.40 -56.98
C ILE A 13 -17.90 26.85 -56.50
N MET A 14 -18.56 27.16 -55.38
CA MET A 14 -18.29 28.37 -54.61
C MET A 14 -16.93 28.18 -53.92
N ALA A 15 -15.90 28.87 -54.40
CA ALA A 15 -14.66 29.02 -53.66
C ALA A 15 -14.98 29.84 -52.39
N ALA A 16 -15.03 29.18 -51.24
CA ALA A 16 -15.07 29.87 -49.96
C ALA A 16 -13.77 30.67 -49.82
N PRO A 17 -13.83 31.96 -49.46
CA PRO A 17 -12.62 32.70 -49.14
C PRO A 17 -11.98 32.03 -47.93
N ALA A 18 -10.70 31.68 -48.06
CA ALA A 18 -9.90 31.27 -46.92
C ALA A 18 -9.86 32.44 -45.94
N LEU A 19 -10.60 32.35 -44.83
CA LEU A 19 -10.37 33.20 -43.68
C LEU A 19 -8.94 32.89 -43.21
N ALA A 20 -8.02 33.82 -43.44
CA ALA A 20 -6.69 33.79 -42.87
C ALA A 20 -6.85 33.64 -41.35
N GLN A 21 -6.50 32.46 -40.83
CA GLN A 21 -6.40 32.25 -39.39
C GLN A 21 -5.26 33.14 -38.91
N ALA A 22 -5.55 34.00 -37.92
CA ALA A 22 -4.52 34.80 -37.26
C ALA A 22 -3.40 33.87 -36.78
N PRO A 23 -2.12 34.27 -36.86
CA PRO A 23 -1.02 33.43 -36.42
C PRO A 23 -1.26 33.01 -34.96
N ASP A 24 -1.18 31.72 -34.70
CA ASP A 24 -1.47 31.10 -33.41
C ASP A 24 -0.79 31.89 -32.27
N GLY A 25 -1.62 32.41 -31.36
CA GLY A 25 -1.16 32.92 -30.06
C GLY A 25 -1.07 34.43 -29.88
N LEU A 26 -1.51 35.26 -30.84
CA LEU A 26 -1.66 36.71 -30.56
C LEU A 26 -2.69 36.93 -29.42
N PRO A 27 -2.46 37.90 -28.52
CA PRO A 27 -3.41 38.19 -27.46
C PRO A 27 -4.74 38.66 -28.06
N MET A 28 -5.85 38.17 -27.49
CA MET A 28 -7.21 38.32 -28.04
C MET A 28 -7.70 39.78 -28.16
N ASN A 29 -6.92 40.74 -27.66
CA ASN A 29 -7.14 42.18 -27.71
C ASN A 29 -6.17 42.95 -28.64
N ALA A 30 -5.44 42.27 -29.53
CA ALA A 30 -4.57 42.91 -30.51
C ALA A 30 -5.39 43.59 -31.62
N ALA A 31 -5.28 44.91 -31.77
CA ALA A 31 -5.83 45.64 -32.91
C ALA A 31 -4.83 45.64 -34.08
N GLU A 32 -5.32 45.95 -35.28
CA GLU A 32 -4.48 46.07 -36.47
C GLU A 32 -3.46 47.21 -36.27
N GLY A 33 -2.16 46.88 -36.31
CA GLY A 33 -1.06 47.82 -36.07
C GLY A 33 -0.43 47.75 -34.68
N ASP A 34 -0.94 46.94 -33.76
CA ASP A 34 -0.33 46.75 -32.44
C ASP A 34 0.86 45.77 -32.49
N CYS A 35 1.94 46.11 -31.81
CA CYS A 35 3.13 45.26 -31.67
C CYS A 35 3.18 44.64 -30.28
N PHE A 36 3.44 43.34 -30.23
CA PHE A 36 3.61 42.61 -28.98
C PHE A 36 4.93 41.85 -28.99
N ALA A 37 5.57 41.77 -27.83
CA ALA A 37 6.69 40.87 -27.59
C ALA A 37 6.21 39.69 -26.74
N ARG A 38 6.60 38.48 -27.12
CA ARG A 38 6.41 37.28 -26.31
C ARG A 38 7.53 37.15 -25.30
N ILE A 39 7.21 37.25 -24.03
CA ILE A 39 8.17 37.08 -22.93
C ILE A 39 7.97 35.70 -22.33
N VAL A 40 9.06 34.96 -22.20
CA VAL A 40 9.08 33.62 -21.60
C VAL A 40 9.85 33.72 -20.28
N THR A 41 9.13 33.52 -19.18
CA THR A 41 9.76 33.43 -17.85
C THR A 41 10.17 31.96 -17.61
N PRO A 42 11.42 31.66 -17.23
CA PRO A 42 11.86 30.29 -17.05
C PRO A 42 11.15 29.62 -15.86
N ASP A 43 11.01 28.29 -15.94
CA ASP A 43 10.39 27.49 -14.89
C ASP A 43 11.09 27.68 -13.54
N ALA A 44 10.34 28.14 -12.54
CA ALA A 44 10.80 28.07 -11.16
C ALA A 44 10.80 26.60 -10.70
N VAL A 45 11.86 26.20 -9.99
CA VAL A 45 11.97 24.87 -9.39
C VAL A 45 11.44 24.91 -7.96
N GLU A 46 10.41 24.11 -7.70
CA GLU A 46 9.83 23.92 -6.36
C GLU A 46 10.25 22.55 -5.83
N THR A 47 10.59 22.45 -4.55
CA THR A 47 10.92 21.16 -3.92
C THR A 47 9.73 20.70 -3.10
N VAL A 48 9.17 19.56 -3.49
CA VAL A 48 8.03 18.94 -2.83
C VAL A 48 8.53 17.75 -2.01
N THR A 49 8.30 17.80 -0.70
CA THR A 49 8.55 16.69 0.23
C THR A 49 7.40 15.71 0.20
N GLU A 50 7.66 14.47 -0.21
CA GLU A 50 6.67 13.39 -0.26
C GLU A 50 7.07 12.26 0.69
N ARG A 51 6.11 11.74 1.48
CA ARG A 51 6.32 10.55 2.32
C ARG A 51 5.97 9.30 1.52
N VAL A 52 6.97 8.53 1.14
CA VAL A 52 6.80 7.29 0.37
C VAL A 52 7.02 6.07 1.25
N ILE A 53 6.30 4.98 0.94
CA ILE A 53 6.50 3.68 1.62
C ILE A 53 7.89 3.17 1.24
N ASP A 54 8.73 2.93 2.24
CA ASP A 54 10.07 2.37 2.04
C ASP A 54 10.02 0.85 2.12
N THR A 55 9.43 0.33 3.19
CA THR A 55 9.12 -1.10 3.33
C THR A 55 7.63 -1.28 3.63
N LYS A 56 7.01 -2.23 2.92
CA LYS A 56 5.59 -2.57 3.13
C LYS A 56 5.41 -3.28 4.46
N ALA A 57 4.22 -3.14 5.03
CA ALA A 57 3.83 -3.93 6.20
C ALA A 57 3.88 -5.42 5.84
N SER A 58 4.42 -6.22 6.73
CA SER A 58 4.52 -7.66 6.58
C SER A 58 4.14 -8.36 7.88
N PHE A 59 4.20 -9.68 7.89
CA PHE A 59 3.99 -10.46 9.09
C PHE A 59 4.97 -11.63 9.10
N GLU A 60 5.33 -12.05 10.30
CA GLU A 60 6.12 -13.24 10.56
C GLU A 60 5.24 -14.27 11.28
N ILE A 61 5.35 -15.54 10.88
CA ILE A 61 4.66 -16.64 11.54
C ILE A 61 5.68 -17.35 12.43
N ARG A 62 5.44 -17.31 13.74
CA ARG A 62 6.22 -18.07 14.72
C ARG A 62 5.45 -19.33 15.11
N GLU A 63 6.05 -20.49 14.88
CA GLU A 63 5.48 -21.78 15.28
C GLU A 63 5.84 -22.09 16.74
N ILE A 64 4.81 -22.36 17.56
CA ILE A 64 4.95 -22.77 18.95
C ILE A 64 4.57 -24.25 19.02
N PRO A 65 5.51 -25.16 19.33
CA PRO A 65 5.24 -26.60 19.31
C PRO A 65 4.31 -27.02 20.46
N ALA A 66 3.68 -28.18 20.28
CA ALA A 66 2.87 -28.81 21.32
C ALA A 66 3.72 -29.19 22.53
N GLN A 67 3.19 -28.98 23.74
CA GLN A 67 3.84 -29.37 24.98
C GLN A 67 3.16 -30.61 25.55
N TYR A 68 3.98 -31.60 25.89
CA TYR A 68 3.55 -32.86 26.48
C TYR A 68 4.14 -33.03 27.87
N GLU A 69 3.37 -33.65 28.76
CA GLU A 69 3.84 -34.10 30.06
C GLU A 69 3.66 -35.61 30.20
N THR A 70 4.61 -36.25 30.87
CA THR A 70 4.53 -37.70 31.15
C THR A 70 3.74 -37.91 32.44
N VAL A 71 2.54 -38.48 32.33
CA VAL A 71 1.70 -38.84 33.47
C VAL A 71 1.72 -40.35 33.69
N GLN A 72 1.73 -40.76 34.95
CA GLN A 72 1.58 -42.15 35.34
C GLN A 72 0.10 -42.47 35.51
N GLU A 73 -0.39 -43.46 34.76
CA GLU A 73 -1.77 -43.94 34.81
C GLU A 73 -1.80 -45.42 35.19
N GLN A 74 -2.68 -45.80 36.10
CA GLN A 74 -2.88 -47.22 36.45
C GLN A 74 -3.89 -47.85 35.51
N VAL A 75 -3.43 -48.81 34.73
CA VAL A 75 -4.26 -49.58 33.81
C VAL A 75 -4.50 -50.97 34.40
N LEU A 76 -5.75 -51.40 34.42
CA LEU A 76 -6.15 -52.75 34.81
C LEU A 76 -5.66 -53.76 33.77
N VAL A 77 -4.73 -54.64 34.16
CA VAL A 77 -4.17 -55.66 33.26
C VAL A 77 -4.86 -57.00 33.46
N ARG A 78 -5.30 -57.28 34.69
CA ARG A 78 -6.03 -58.50 35.02
C ARG A 78 -7.13 -58.20 36.02
N GLU A 79 -8.36 -58.58 35.70
CA GLU A 79 -9.47 -58.49 36.63
C GLU A 79 -9.27 -59.45 37.81
N GLY A 80 -9.72 -59.02 38.99
CA GLY A 80 -9.76 -59.90 40.15
C GLY A 80 -10.79 -61.00 39.95
N THR A 81 -10.52 -62.19 40.48
CA THR A 81 -11.42 -63.33 40.36
C THR A 81 -11.41 -64.17 41.63
N THR A 82 -12.48 -64.92 41.86
CA THR A 82 -12.57 -65.83 43.02
C THR A 82 -12.39 -67.26 42.54
N VAL A 83 -11.44 -67.97 43.14
CA VAL A 83 -11.15 -69.37 42.81
C VAL A 83 -11.58 -70.25 43.98
N TYR A 84 -12.36 -71.29 43.67
CA TYR A 84 -12.82 -72.27 44.64
C TYR A 84 -11.93 -73.51 44.58
N LYS A 85 -11.27 -73.85 45.70
CA LYS A 85 -10.47 -75.06 45.83
C LYS A 85 -11.23 -76.09 46.68
N SER A 86 -11.64 -77.18 46.06
CA SER A 86 -12.31 -78.29 46.75
C SER A 86 -11.28 -79.29 47.30
N VAL A 87 -11.41 -79.61 48.58
CA VAL A 87 -10.68 -80.69 49.25
C VAL A 87 -11.69 -81.82 49.52
N PRO A 88 -11.48 -83.02 48.95
CA PRO A 88 -12.43 -84.12 49.10
C PRO A 88 -12.48 -84.63 50.54
N ALA A 89 -13.61 -85.25 50.91
CA ALA A 89 -13.79 -85.88 52.21
C ALA A 89 -12.83 -87.06 52.42
N VAL A 90 -12.31 -87.19 53.64
CA VAL A 90 -11.41 -88.30 54.02
C VAL A 90 -12.19 -89.32 54.84
N TYR A 91 -12.18 -90.57 54.39
CA TYR A 91 -12.85 -91.70 55.04
C TYR A 91 -11.82 -92.65 55.66
N LYS A 92 -12.16 -93.23 56.81
CA LYS A 92 -11.40 -94.35 57.41
C LYS A 92 -12.31 -95.57 57.55
N THR A 93 -11.76 -96.75 57.32
CA THR A 93 -12.50 -98.00 57.50
C THR A 93 -12.26 -98.54 58.91
N VAL A 94 -13.32 -98.63 59.70
CA VAL A 94 -13.26 -99.14 61.08
C VAL A 94 -14.09 -100.43 61.18
N PRO A 95 -13.58 -101.49 61.84
CA PRO A 95 -14.38 -102.67 62.10
C PRO A 95 -15.48 -102.36 63.13
N GLU A 96 -16.75 -102.59 62.76
CA GLU A 96 -17.91 -102.49 63.64
C GLU A 96 -18.50 -103.89 63.84
N LYS A 97 -18.67 -104.33 65.09
CA LYS A 97 -19.32 -105.60 65.40
C LYS A 97 -20.83 -105.38 65.50
N ILE A 98 -21.58 -106.07 64.65
CA ILE A 98 -23.05 -106.03 64.63
C ILE A 98 -23.57 -107.41 65.06
N GLU A 99 -24.49 -107.43 66.02
CA GLU A 99 -25.18 -108.64 66.48
C GLU A 99 -26.32 -108.97 65.52
N ILE A 100 -26.31 -110.19 64.97
CA ILE A 100 -27.33 -110.65 64.01
C ILE A 100 -28.40 -111.46 64.75
N GLU A 101 -27.97 -112.26 65.74
CA GLU A 101 -28.80 -113.10 66.61
C GLU A 101 -28.19 -113.13 68.01
N PRO A 102 -28.94 -113.47 69.08
CA PRO A 102 -28.42 -113.49 70.45
C PRO A 102 -27.17 -114.37 70.58
N GLY A 103 -26.01 -113.74 70.79
CA GLY A 103 -24.72 -114.42 70.90
C GLY A 103 -23.96 -114.65 69.59
N LEU A 104 -24.49 -114.25 68.42
CA LEU A 104 -23.84 -114.34 67.11
C LEU A 104 -23.55 -112.94 66.54
N THR A 105 -22.28 -112.52 66.60
CA THR A 105 -21.83 -111.22 66.06
C THR A 105 -21.06 -111.37 64.75
N LYS A 106 -21.27 -110.46 63.79
CA LYS A 106 -20.49 -110.33 62.57
C LYS A 106 -19.72 -109.01 62.59
N THR A 107 -18.44 -109.05 62.25
CA THR A 107 -17.65 -107.83 62.06
C THR A 107 -17.84 -107.34 60.63
N VAL A 108 -18.30 -106.11 60.47
CA VAL A 108 -18.42 -105.45 59.17
C VAL A 108 -17.50 -104.25 59.10
N MET A 109 -17.00 -103.96 57.92
CA MET A 109 -16.13 -102.81 57.67
C MET A 109 -17.00 -101.59 57.37
N LYS A 110 -17.03 -100.63 58.30
CA LYS A 110 -17.79 -99.39 58.16
C LYS A 110 -16.85 -98.24 57.81
N GLN A 111 -17.18 -97.53 56.74
CA GLN A 111 -16.49 -96.27 56.42
C GLN A 111 -17.04 -95.17 57.32
N VAL A 112 -16.16 -94.64 58.16
CA VAL A 112 -16.46 -93.50 59.03
C VAL A 112 -15.81 -92.27 58.42
N LEU A 113 -16.62 -91.24 58.20
CA LEU A 113 -16.16 -89.92 57.77
C LEU A 113 -15.24 -89.33 58.85
N VAL A 114 -13.98 -89.06 58.49
CA VAL A 114 -13.00 -88.46 59.41
C VAL A 114 -13.02 -86.95 59.27
N GLU A 115 -12.96 -86.48 58.02
CA GLU A 115 -13.00 -85.06 57.70
C GLU A 115 -14.00 -84.83 56.55
N PRO A 116 -14.99 -83.95 56.74
CA PRO A 116 -15.92 -83.61 55.67
C PRO A 116 -15.19 -82.88 54.53
N ALA A 117 -15.76 -82.93 53.34
CA ALA A 117 -15.28 -82.12 52.22
C ALA A 117 -15.32 -80.63 52.60
N LYS A 118 -14.28 -79.90 52.24
CA LYS A 118 -14.16 -78.47 52.51
C LYS A 118 -13.94 -77.74 51.20
N ILE A 119 -14.56 -76.58 51.06
CA ILE A 119 -14.35 -75.66 49.96
C ILE A 119 -13.61 -74.45 50.54
N PHE A 120 -12.48 -74.12 49.94
CA PHE A 120 -11.73 -72.92 50.27
C PHE A 120 -11.93 -71.90 49.15
N GLU A 121 -12.30 -70.68 49.53
CA GLU A 121 -12.43 -69.56 48.61
C GLU A 121 -11.13 -68.75 48.65
N GLU A 122 -10.50 -68.58 47.49
CA GLU A 122 -9.31 -67.76 47.33
C GLU A 122 -9.66 -66.57 46.43
N GLN A 123 -9.63 -65.36 47.01
CA GLN A 123 -9.88 -64.12 46.30
C GLN A 123 -8.58 -63.61 45.67
N ILE A 124 -8.49 -63.65 44.34
CA ILE A 124 -7.37 -63.09 43.59
C ILE A 124 -7.67 -61.62 43.32
N GLU A 125 -6.80 -60.75 43.84
CA GLU A 125 -6.91 -59.30 43.64
C GLU A 125 -6.64 -58.89 42.18
N PRO A 126 -7.31 -57.83 41.68
CA PRO A 126 -7.01 -57.28 40.36
C PRO A 126 -5.57 -56.79 40.27
N GLN A 127 -4.93 -57.03 39.13
CA GLN A 127 -3.56 -56.58 38.88
C GLN A 127 -3.57 -55.29 38.06
N TYR A 128 -3.03 -54.23 38.64
CA TYR A 128 -2.83 -52.95 37.98
C TYR A 128 -1.36 -52.79 37.54
N GLN A 129 -1.16 -52.23 36.37
CA GLN A 129 0.14 -51.82 35.89
C GLN A 129 0.17 -50.30 35.72
N THR A 130 1.25 -49.67 36.19
CA THR A 130 1.44 -48.23 35.98
C THR A 130 2.13 -48.02 34.64
N VAL A 131 1.43 -47.36 33.71
CA VAL A 131 1.95 -46.99 32.39
C VAL A 131 2.26 -45.49 32.34
N LYS A 132 3.32 -45.13 31.62
CA LYS A 132 3.69 -43.71 31.39
C LYS A 132 3.09 -43.26 30.07
N VAL A 133 2.11 -42.36 30.11
CA VAL A 133 1.45 -41.81 28.92
C VAL A 133 1.82 -40.34 28.73
N GLN A 134 1.99 -39.92 27.47
CA GLN A 134 2.19 -38.52 27.12
C GLN A 134 0.84 -37.83 27.04
N ARG A 135 0.58 -36.89 27.97
CA ARG A 135 -0.61 -36.07 27.99
C ARG A 135 -0.31 -34.73 27.31
N LEU A 136 -1.16 -34.33 26.38
CA LEU A 136 -1.07 -33.02 25.73
C LEU A 136 -1.49 -31.92 26.73
N VAL A 137 -0.56 -31.02 27.06
CA VAL A 137 -0.80 -29.89 27.98
C VAL A 137 -1.14 -28.62 27.20
N ALA A 138 -0.47 -28.40 26.08
CA ALA A 138 -0.74 -27.28 25.17
C ALA A 138 -0.61 -27.75 23.72
N PRO A 139 -1.62 -27.52 22.86
CA PRO A 139 -1.52 -27.85 21.45
C PRO A 139 -0.52 -26.94 20.73
N ALA A 140 0.02 -27.42 19.61
CA ALA A 140 0.83 -26.60 18.73
C ALA A 140 -0.03 -25.44 18.19
N ARG A 141 0.56 -24.25 18.12
CA ARG A 141 -0.13 -23.05 17.62
C ARG A 141 0.82 -22.17 16.85
N GLN A 142 0.25 -21.32 16.00
CA GLN A 142 0.99 -20.30 15.27
C GLN A 142 0.70 -18.93 15.86
N GLU A 143 1.73 -18.10 15.94
CA GLU A 143 1.64 -16.72 16.38
C GLU A 143 2.03 -15.81 15.22
N ARG A 144 1.14 -14.87 14.86
CA ARG A 144 1.36 -13.92 13.78
C ARG A 144 1.87 -12.60 14.35
N ILE A 145 3.13 -12.29 14.09
CA ILE A 145 3.78 -11.06 14.54
C ILE A 145 3.67 -10.04 13.40
N GLU A 146 2.99 -8.91 13.64
CA GLU A 146 2.82 -7.86 12.64
C GLU A 146 4.04 -6.93 12.61
N ILE A 147 4.61 -6.74 11.41
CA ILE A 147 5.75 -5.85 11.18
C ILE A 147 5.22 -4.61 10.43
N PRO A 148 5.22 -3.42 11.05
CA PRO A 148 4.61 -2.23 10.46
C PRO A 148 5.41 -1.75 9.23
N ALA A 149 4.72 -1.06 8.32
CA ALA A 149 5.36 -0.41 7.19
C ALA A 149 6.27 0.73 7.66
N THR A 150 7.43 0.88 7.03
CA THR A 150 8.30 2.04 7.25
C THR A 150 8.22 3.01 6.08
N TYR A 151 8.55 4.27 6.35
CA TYR A 151 8.40 5.35 5.39
C TYR A 151 9.66 6.19 5.34
N LYS A 152 9.97 6.70 4.15
CA LYS A 152 11.03 7.69 3.95
C LYS A 152 10.46 8.96 3.32
N ILE A 153 11.08 10.08 3.66
CA ILE A 153 10.77 11.37 3.05
C ILE A 153 11.71 11.52 1.86
N VAL A 154 11.13 11.78 0.69
CA VAL A 154 11.87 12.01 -0.54
C VAL A 154 11.55 13.41 -1.04
N ASP A 155 12.59 14.15 -1.37
CA ASP A 155 12.47 15.47 -1.97
C ASP A 155 12.42 15.33 -3.49
N ARG A 156 11.31 15.75 -4.10
CA ARG A 156 11.14 15.80 -5.55
C ARG A 156 11.21 17.26 -6.00
N ARG A 157 12.12 17.57 -6.92
CA ARG A 157 12.14 18.86 -7.60
C ARG A 157 11.16 18.83 -8.76
N ILE A 158 10.17 19.70 -8.73
CA ILE A 158 9.19 19.87 -9.81
C ILE A 158 9.33 21.26 -10.41
N ALA A 159 9.17 21.36 -11.72
CA ALA A 159 9.07 22.65 -12.41
C ALA A 159 7.65 23.19 -12.22
N LYS A 160 7.53 24.44 -11.80
CA LYS A 160 6.23 25.10 -11.58
C LYS A 160 5.58 25.63 -12.87
N GLY A 161 6.23 25.40 -14.02
CA GLY A 161 5.84 25.95 -15.30
C GLY A 161 6.18 27.43 -15.40
N GLY A 162 6.82 27.79 -16.50
CA GLY A 162 7.08 29.15 -16.92
C GLY A 162 5.80 29.78 -17.44
N THR A 163 5.65 31.06 -17.20
CA THR A 163 4.58 31.85 -17.80
C THR A 163 5.07 32.47 -19.10
N GLU A 164 4.27 32.32 -20.15
CA GLU A 164 4.39 33.09 -21.39
C GLU A 164 3.39 34.24 -21.35
N GLU A 165 3.87 35.47 -21.50
CA GLU A 165 3.03 36.66 -21.52
C GLU A 165 3.34 37.51 -22.76
N TRP A 166 2.30 37.92 -23.47
CA TRP A 166 2.40 38.89 -24.55
C TRP A 166 2.25 40.29 -23.98
N VAL A 167 3.30 41.09 -24.09
CA VAL A 167 3.30 42.46 -23.59
C VAL A 167 3.35 43.43 -24.77
N PRO A 168 2.51 44.48 -24.79
CA PRO A 168 2.52 45.46 -25.86
C PRO A 168 3.82 46.28 -25.84
N ILE A 169 4.40 46.46 -27.02
CA ILE A 169 5.67 47.18 -27.22
C ILE A 169 5.47 48.36 -28.16
N LEU A 170 6.40 49.31 -28.10
CA LEU A 170 6.41 50.39 -29.08
C LEU A 170 6.77 49.83 -30.46
N CYS A 171 5.85 49.93 -31.41
CA CYS A 171 6.06 49.55 -32.80
C CYS A 171 7.10 50.42 -33.50
N GLU A 172 7.76 49.87 -34.53
CA GLU A 172 8.62 50.65 -35.43
C GLU A 172 7.85 51.79 -36.12
N SER A 173 6.58 51.56 -36.47
CA SER A 173 5.70 52.58 -37.08
C SER A 173 5.43 53.77 -36.15
N ASN A 174 5.43 53.54 -34.84
CA ASN A 174 5.10 54.53 -33.83
C ASN A 174 6.38 55.12 -33.19
N ALA A 175 7.52 54.45 -33.38
CA ALA A 175 8.86 54.92 -33.01
C ALA A 175 9.41 55.93 -34.04
N SER A 176 8.67 57.01 -34.28
CA SER A 176 9.16 58.11 -35.12
C SER A 176 10.41 58.77 -34.51
N PRO A 177 11.24 59.47 -35.30
CA PRO A 177 12.40 60.18 -34.75
C PRO A 177 12.04 61.18 -33.64
N GLN A 178 10.84 61.77 -33.70
CA GLN A 178 10.31 62.65 -32.65
C GLN A 178 9.95 61.86 -31.38
N LYS A 179 9.34 60.68 -31.53
CA LYS A 179 9.01 59.82 -30.39
C LYS A 179 10.28 59.29 -29.71
N ILE A 180 11.29 58.94 -30.49
CA ILE A 180 12.58 58.48 -29.97
C ILE A 180 13.31 59.62 -29.26
N SER A 181 13.24 60.87 -29.76
CA SER A 181 13.87 62.00 -29.08
C SER A 181 13.17 62.36 -27.76
N GLU A 182 11.84 62.21 -27.67
CA GLU A 182 11.10 62.29 -26.40
C GLU A 182 11.58 61.23 -25.40
N ILE A 183 11.75 59.98 -25.85
CA ILE A 183 12.27 58.88 -25.02
C ILE A 183 13.70 59.16 -24.56
N GLN A 184 14.60 59.60 -25.45
CA GLN A 184 15.97 59.95 -25.09
C GLN A 184 16.01 61.11 -24.09
N THR A 185 15.15 62.11 -24.25
CA THR A 185 15.01 63.23 -23.31
C THR A 185 14.51 62.75 -21.95
N ALA A 186 13.52 61.87 -21.92
CA ALA A 186 13.01 61.28 -20.67
C ALA A 186 14.06 60.41 -19.96
N LEU A 187 14.84 59.62 -20.70
CA LEU A 187 15.96 58.84 -20.16
C LEU A 187 17.04 59.76 -19.58
N ASN A 188 17.33 60.90 -20.23
CA ASN A 188 18.25 61.89 -19.70
C ASN A 188 17.71 62.56 -18.42
N ALA A 189 16.41 62.86 -18.37
CA ALA A 189 15.75 63.37 -17.17
C ALA A 189 15.78 62.36 -16.02
N ALA A 190 15.78 61.05 -16.34
CA ALA A 190 15.97 59.96 -15.39
C ALA A 190 17.43 59.76 -14.95
N GLY A 191 18.38 60.58 -15.44
CA GLY A 191 19.77 60.57 -15.00
C GLY A 191 20.76 59.91 -15.97
N HIS A 192 20.33 59.51 -17.16
CA HIS A 192 21.24 59.03 -18.20
C HIS A 192 21.84 60.19 -19.01
N SER A 193 22.92 59.92 -19.76
CA SER A 193 23.60 60.93 -20.58
C SER A 193 23.69 60.45 -22.03
N LEU A 194 22.63 60.69 -22.78
CA LEU A 194 22.44 60.32 -24.18
C LEU A 194 22.41 61.57 -25.07
N ILE A 195 22.86 61.40 -26.31
CA ILE A 195 22.62 62.37 -27.38
C ILE A 195 21.16 62.22 -27.83
N VAL A 196 20.41 63.32 -27.87
CA VAL A 196 19.03 63.35 -28.35
C VAL A 196 19.04 63.53 -29.87
N ASP A 197 19.20 62.43 -30.60
CA ASP A 197 19.31 62.40 -32.07
C ASP A 197 18.08 61.78 -32.76
N GLY A 198 17.09 61.32 -31.99
CA GLY A 198 15.90 60.65 -32.50
C GLY A 198 16.18 59.27 -33.09
N LYS A 199 17.34 58.68 -32.81
CA LYS A 199 17.72 57.34 -33.29
C LYS A 199 17.84 56.37 -32.12
N PHE A 200 17.12 55.26 -32.22
CA PHE A 200 17.16 54.22 -31.19
C PHE A 200 18.40 53.33 -31.38
N GLY A 201 19.56 53.85 -30.98
CA GLY A 201 20.85 53.16 -31.11
C GLY A 201 21.26 52.37 -29.86
N PRO A 202 22.46 51.75 -29.87
CA PRO A 202 22.97 50.93 -28.77
C PRO A 202 23.07 51.68 -27.43
N GLN A 203 23.42 52.97 -27.45
CA GLN A 203 23.50 53.79 -26.25
C GLN A 203 22.11 54.05 -25.64
N THR A 204 21.12 54.40 -26.48
CA THR A 204 19.72 54.56 -26.07
C THR A 204 19.17 53.25 -25.50
N PHE A 205 19.47 52.11 -26.13
CA PHE A 205 19.08 50.79 -25.64
C PHE A 205 19.73 50.43 -24.30
N ALA A 206 21.02 50.71 -24.12
CA ALA A 206 21.72 50.46 -22.87
C ALA A 206 21.17 51.29 -21.71
N ALA A 207 20.88 52.58 -21.95
CA ALA A 207 20.25 53.46 -20.98
C ALA A 207 18.82 53.01 -20.64
N MET A 208 18.01 52.65 -21.64
CA MET A 208 16.68 52.07 -21.42
C MET A 208 16.77 50.81 -20.55
N LYS A 209 17.72 49.92 -20.83
CA LYS A 209 17.90 48.68 -20.06
C LYS A 209 18.28 48.97 -18.60
N ALA A 210 19.17 49.94 -18.37
CA ALA A 210 19.55 50.39 -17.03
C ALA A 210 18.34 50.97 -16.27
N TYR A 211 17.59 51.87 -16.91
CA TYR A 211 16.35 52.42 -16.36
C TYR A 211 15.34 51.32 -16.00
N GLN A 212 15.11 50.37 -16.89
CA GLN A 212 14.18 49.25 -16.64
C GLN A 212 14.61 48.41 -15.44
N LEU A 213 15.91 48.14 -15.29
CA LEU A 213 16.45 47.39 -14.16
C LEU A 213 16.26 48.15 -12.84
N GLU A 214 16.49 49.46 -12.83
CA GLU A 214 16.35 50.33 -11.66
C GLU A 214 14.89 50.49 -11.22
N GLN A 215 13.96 50.58 -12.18
CA GLN A 215 12.54 50.77 -11.91
C GLN A 215 11.77 49.44 -11.71
N GLY A 216 12.46 48.29 -11.73
CA GLY A 216 11.83 46.98 -11.61
C GLY A 216 10.87 46.64 -12.76
N LEU A 217 11.11 47.20 -13.94
CA LEU A 217 10.34 46.96 -15.15
C LEU A 217 10.92 45.78 -15.94
N LEU A 218 10.16 45.30 -16.93
CA LEU A 218 10.63 44.30 -17.87
C LEU A 218 11.87 44.82 -18.62
N VAL A 219 13.00 44.12 -18.48
CA VAL A 219 14.30 44.56 -18.99
C VAL A 219 14.55 44.07 -20.43
N GLY A 220 15.01 44.97 -21.28
CA GLY A 220 15.56 44.65 -22.60
C GLY A 220 14.57 44.73 -23.77
N VAL A 221 13.33 45.13 -23.52
CA VAL A 221 12.32 45.37 -24.57
C VAL A 221 11.62 46.68 -24.27
N LEU A 222 11.43 47.55 -25.27
CA LEU A 222 10.73 48.83 -25.10
C LEU A 222 9.21 48.61 -25.05
N THR A 223 8.69 48.22 -23.88
CA THR A 223 7.26 48.03 -23.66
C THR A 223 6.52 49.37 -23.62
N LEU A 224 5.22 49.38 -23.98
CA LEU A 224 4.40 50.59 -23.82
C LEU A 224 4.29 51.02 -22.35
N SER A 225 4.37 50.06 -21.41
CA SER A 225 4.46 50.36 -19.98
C SER A 225 5.75 51.13 -19.63
N THR A 226 6.89 50.77 -20.24
CA THR A 226 8.15 51.51 -20.06
C THR A 226 8.05 52.92 -20.63
N VAL A 227 7.49 53.08 -21.83
CA VAL A 227 7.28 54.40 -22.48
C VAL A 227 6.39 55.29 -21.61
N LYS A 228 5.30 54.73 -21.07
CA LYS A 228 4.41 55.44 -20.14
C LYS A 228 5.09 55.77 -18.81
N HIS A 229 5.94 54.89 -18.28
CA HIS A 229 6.71 55.15 -17.05
C HIS A 229 7.73 56.28 -17.24
N LEU A 230 8.26 56.44 -18.44
CA LEU A 230 9.09 57.58 -18.84
C LEU A 230 8.28 58.88 -19.05
N GLY A 231 6.95 58.85 -18.89
CA GLY A 231 6.08 60.01 -19.11
C GLY A 231 5.86 60.35 -20.58
N VAL A 232 6.26 59.48 -21.51
CA VAL A 232 6.09 59.66 -22.95
C VAL A 232 4.76 59.02 -23.38
N THR A 233 4.01 59.69 -24.26
CA THR A 233 2.73 59.16 -24.73
C THR A 233 2.94 58.07 -25.79
N PRO A 234 2.36 56.87 -25.61
CA PRO A 234 2.32 55.83 -26.63
C PRO A 234 1.21 56.20 -27.62
N SER A 235 1.56 56.88 -28.71
CA SER A 235 0.67 57.22 -29.82
C SER A 235 1.04 56.38 -31.03
#